data_AF-A0A5C9EVB7-F1
#
_entry.id   AF-A0A5C9EVB7-F1
#
_cell.length_a   1.000
_cell.length_b   1.000
_cell.length_c   1.000
_cell.angle_alpha   90.00
_cell.angle_beta   90.00
_cell.angle_gamma   90.00
#
_symmetry.space_group_name_H-M   'P 1'
#
loop_
_entity.id
_entity.type
_entity.pdbx_description
1 polymer ?
#
loop_
_entity_poly.entity_id
_entity_poly.type
_entity_poly.pdbx_seq_one_letter_code
_entity_poly.pdbx_strand_id
1 'polypeptide(L)'
;MTEPWLPSGTSFLWNLFFGEGLSLEIYVIIGNVFIPASILFWLYAFTNMIYPDKRKPILILYLIIGIIFEFILFLLLFFDPTLIATFAIESAIVHIDIEYKTFILGYLLFIDTTMLVTGILFSKESLKSESREIKVKGWFLLFAFLFWCIGGLIDSAIPLNIITLPITRIMLVLSGILFYFGFILPPGIKRLIIK
;
A
#
# COMPACT_ATOMS: atom_id res chain seq x y z
N MET A 1 -4.43 5.23 -4.07
CA MET A 1 -4.15 4.27 -2.98
C MET A 1 -3.58 5.09 -1.85
N THR A 2 -4.10 4.94 -0.63
CA THR A 2 -3.44 5.53 0.54
C THR A 2 -2.09 4.86 0.73
N GLU A 3 -1.05 5.67 0.83
CA GLU A 3 0.28 5.19 1.14
C GLU A 3 0.30 4.84 2.65
N PRO A 4 0.59 3.59 3.06
CA PRO A 4 0.57 3.21 4.48
C PRO A 4 1.60 3.99 5.33
N TRP A 5 2.53 4.69 4.67
CA TRP A 5 3.53 5.59 5.27
C TRP A 5 3.12 7.07 5.28
N LEU A 6 1.93 7.40 4.76
CA LEU A 6 1.36 8.76 4.84
C LEU A 6 1.24 9.26 6.29
N PRO A 7 0.85 8.45 7.29
CA PRO A 7 0.82 8.87 8.69
C PRO A 7 2.22 9.23 9.20
N SER A 8 3.25 8.48 8.84
CA SER A 8 4.63 8.77 9.26
C SER A 8 5.13 10.10 8.70
N GLY A 9 4.89 10.34 7.41
CA GLY A 9 5.21 11.62 6.77
C GLY A 9 4.42 12.78 7.39
N THR A 10 3.14 12.57 7.67
CA THR A 10 2.29 13.57 8.33
C THR A 10 2.76 13.84 9.77
N SER A 11 3.12 12.81 10.52
CA SER A 11 3.62 12.93 11.90
C SER A 11 4.96 13.64 11.95
N PHE A 12 5.86 13.35 11.02
CA PHE A 12 7.12 14.06 10.87
C PHE A 12 6.90 15.56 10.61
N LEU A 13 6.03 15.90 9.66
CA LEU A 13 5.71 17.31 9.38
C LEU A 13 5.04 17.98 10.58
N TRP A 14 4.10 17.30 11.25
CA TRP A 14 3.47 17.78 12.47
C TRP A 14 4.50 18.10 13.55
N ASN A 15 5.44 17.19 13.78
CA ASN A 15 6.53 17.39 14.73
C ASN A 15 7.42 18.58 14.38
N LEU A 16 7.73 18.78 13.10
CA LEU A 16 8.54 19.92 12.66
C LEU A 16 7.90 21.27 13.00
N PHE A 17 6.57 21.37 12.94
CA PHE A 17 5.85 22.62 13.19
C PHE A 17 5.41 22.80 14.66
N PHE A 18 5.10 21.72 15.37
CA PHE A 18 4.47 21.76 16.70
C PHE A 18 5.32 21.17 17.82
N GLY A 19 6.46 20.52 17.50
CA GLY A 19 7.39 19.96 18.49
C GLY A 19 6.95 18.63 19.11
N GLU A 20 5.81 18.07 18.70
CA GLU A 20 5.26 16.78 19.15
C GLU A 20 4.80 15.95 17.95
N GLY A 21 4.76 14.63 18.05
CA GLY A 21 4.20 13.79 16.98
C GLY A 21 2.67 13.66 17.08
N LEU A 22 2.05 13.01 16.11
CA LEU A 22 0.62 12.73 16.15
C LEU A 22 0.28 11.80 17.33
N SER A 23 -0.92 11.98 17.89
CA SER A 23 -1.53 10.96 18.77
C SER A 23 -1.72 9.65 18.01
N LEU A 24 -1.64 8.51 18.71
CA LEU A 24 -1.78 7.19 18.10
C LEU A 24 -3.10 7.03 17.32
N GLU A 25 -4.18 7.62 17.83
CA GLU A 25 -5.51 7.54 17.24
C GLU A 25 -5.55 8.22 15.86
N ILE A 26 -5.08 9.47 15.79
CA ILE A 26 -4.98 10.22 14.54
C ILE A 26 -4.07 9.50 13.55
N TYR A 27 -2.93 8.99 14.01
CA TYR A 27 -1.99 8.24 13.17
C TYR A 27 -2.67 7.02 12.54
N VAL A 28 -3.36 6.21 13.34
CA VAL A 28 -4.06 5.00 12.90
C VAL A 28 -5.20 5.34 11.95
N ILE A 29 -5.98 6.40 12.22
CA ILE A 29 -7.05 6.87 11.34
C ILE A 29 -6.51 7.21 9.95
N ILE A 30 -5.47 8.04 9.88
CA ILE A 30 -4.86 8.46 8.61
C ILE A 30 -4.35 7.24 7.83
N GLY A 31 -3.76 6.27 8.54
CA GLY A 31 -3.14 5.11 7.91
C GLY A 31 -4.13 4.09 7.36
N ASN A 32 -5.26 3.89 8.03
CA ASN A 32 -6.04 2.66 7.88
C ASN A 32 -7.45 2.86 7.33
N VAL A 33 -8.09 4.01 7.58
CA VAL A 33 -9.53 4.20 7.27
C VAL A 33 -9.81 4.10 5.78
N PHE A 34 -8.90 4.54 4.91
CA PHE A 34 -9.12 4.52 3.47
C PHE A 34 -8.59 3.27 2.75
N ILE A 35 -8.06 2.28 3.49
CA ILE A 35 -7.56 1.04 2.89
C ILE A 35 -8.68 0.24 2.21
N PRO A 36 -9.85 0.00 2.84
CA PRO A 36 -10.98 -0.70 2.20
C PRO A 36 -11.46 -0.03 0.92
N ALA A 37 -11.60 1.29 0.93
CA ALA A 37 -11.97 2.06 -0.26
C ALA A 37 -10.90 1.94 -1.36
N SER A 38 -9.62 2.01 -0.99
CA SER A 38 -8.51 1.89 -1.93
C SER A 38 -8.49 0.54 -2.64
N ILE A 39 -8.65 -0.57 -1.92
CA ILE A 39 -8.68 -1.91 -2.53
C ILE A 39 -9.92 -2.10 -3.41
N LEU A 40 -11.07 -1.55 -3.04
CA LEU A 40 -12.27 -1.58 -3.86
C LEU A 40 -12.08 -0.86 -5.21
N PHE A 41 -11.46 0.32 -5.21
CA PHE A 41 -11.14 1.03 -6.45
C PHE A 41 -10.15 0.27 -7.32
N TRP A 42 -9.11 -0.31 -6.72
CA TRP A 42 -8.17 -1.16 -7.43
C TRP A 42 -8.87 -2.36 -8.08
N LEU A 43 -9.66 -3.11 -7.30
CA LEU A 43 -10.38 -4.27 -7.79
C LEU A 43 -11.45 -3.90 -8.83
N TYR A 44 -12.07 -2.74 -8.72
CA TYR A 44 -12.99 -2.24 -9.74
C TYR A 44 -12.26 -2.06 -11.07
N ALA A 45 -11.13 -1.35 -11.07
CA ALA A 45 -10.33 -1.15 -12.26
C ALA A 45 -9.81 -2.47 -12.85
N PHE A 46 -9.24 -3.34 -11.99
CA PHE A 46 -8.72 -4.65 -12.37
C PHE A 46 -9.79 -5.54 -12.99
N THR A 47 -10.91 -5.75 -12.28
CA THR A 47 -11.98 -6.64 -12.78
C THR A 47 -12.66 -6.09 -14.02
N ASN A 48 -12.76 -4.77 -14.18
CA ASN A 48 -13.30 -4.17 -15.39
C ASN A 48 -12.44 -4.48 -16.64
N MET A 49 -11.13 -4.65 -16.47
CA MET A 49 -10.20 -4.95 -17.58
C MET A 49 -9.98 -6.45 -17.79
N ILE A 50 -9.88 -7.24 -16.72
CA ILE A 50 -9.42 -8.64 -16.79
C ILE A 50 -10.56 -9.65 -16.60
N TYR A 51 -11.51 -9.40 -15.70
CA TYR A 51 -12.58 -10.34 -15.35
C TYR A 51 -13.94 -9.64 -15.20
N PRO A 52 -14.50 -9.04 -16.28
CA PRO A 52 -15.70 -8.21 -16.19
C PRO A 52 -16.90 -8.97 -15.61
N ASP A 53 -17.02 -10.26 -15.92
CA ASP A 53 -18.11 -11.14 -15.46
C ASP A 53 -18.06 -11.43 -13.96
N LYS A 54 -16.88 -11.31 -13.33
CA LYS A 54 -16.67 -11.56 -11.89
C LYS A 54 -16.60 -10.27 -11.07
N ARG A 55 -16.72 -9.10 -11.69
CA ARG A 55 -16.63 -7.80 -11.01
C ARG A 55 -17.58 -7.68 -9.82
N LYS A 56 -18.89 -7.86 -10.05
CA LYS A 56 -19.91 -7.70 -8.99
C LYS A 56 -19.64 -8.61 -7.77
N PRO A 57 -19.48 -9.95 -7.91
CA PRO A 57 -19.25 -10.80 -6.76
C PRO A 57 -17.94 -10.49 -6.02
N ILE A 58 -16.85 -10.16 -6.74
CA ILE A 58 -15.58 -9.77 -6.12
C ILE A 58 -15.73 -8.47 -5.31
N LEU A 59 -16.37 -7.45 -5.89
CA LEU A 59 -16.54 -6.17 -5.19
C LEU A 59 -17.46 -6.27 -3.98
N ILE A 60 -18.54 -7.06 -4.05
CA ILE A 60 -19.43 -7.29 -2.90
C ILE A 60 -18.68 -7.99 -1.77
N LEU A 61 -17.86 -9.01 -2.10
CA LEU A 61 -17.04 -9.71 -1.10
C LEU A 61 -16.08 -8.74 -0.40
N TYR A 62 -15.31 -7.95 -1.15
CA TYR A 62 -14.35 -7.01 -0.56
C TYR A 62 -15.03 -5.84 0.16
N LEU A 63 -16.24 -5.45 -0.25
CA LEU A 63 -17.03 -4.45 0.47
C LEU A 63 -17.45 -4.97 1.85
N ILE A 64 -17.92 -6.22 1.93
CA ILE A 64 -18.29 -6.85 3.21
C ILE A 64 -17.06 -6.98 4.12
N ILE A 65 -15.93 -7.46 3.57
CA ILE A 65 -14.66 -7.55 4.32
C ILE A 65 -14.23 -6.17 4.82
N GLY A 66 -14.33 -5.15 3.97
CA GLY A 66 -13.98 -3.76 4.30
C GLY A 66 -14.83 -3.18 5.44
N ILE A 67 -16.16 -3.38 5.38
CA ILE A 67 -17.08 -2.94 6.43
C ILE A 67 -16.77 -3.65 7.76
N ILE A 68 -16.50 -4.96 7.73
CA ILE A 68 -16.12 -5.71 8.94
C ILE A 68 -14.80 -5.16 9.51
N PHE A 69 -13.81 -4.90 8.66
CA PHE A 69 -12.54 -4.33 9.07
C PHE A 69 -12.71 -2.96 9.71
N GLU A 70 -13.43 -2.03 9.09
CA GLU A 70 -13.65 -0.68 9.63
C GLU A 70 -14.40 -0.73 10.96
N PHE A 71 -15.42 -1.60 11.06
CA PHE A 71 -16.16 -1.79 12.30
C PHE A 71 -15.23 -2.24 13.44
N ILE A 72 -14.38 -3.24 13.19
CA ILE A 72 -13.40 -3.72 14.19
C ILE A 72 -12.36 -2.64 14.50
N LEU A 73 -11.85 -1.94 13.47
CA LEU A 73 -10.87 -0.86 13.63
C LEU A 73 -11.40 0.22 14.56
N PHE A 74 -12.60 0.76 14.31
CA PHE A 74 -13.18 1.82 15.13
C PHE A 74 -13.57 1.32 16.53
N LEU A 75 -13.99 0.05 16.68
CA LEU A 75 -14.22 -0.55 17.99
C LEU A 75 -12.92 -0.57 18.80
N LEU A 76 -11.83 -1.09 18.25
CA LEU A 76 -10.54 -1.12 18.93
C LEU A 76 -10.00 0.28 19.22
N LEU A 77 -10.15 1.22 18.28
CA LEU A 77 -9.72 2.60 18.43
C LEU A 77 -10.43 3.31 19.61
N PHE A 78 -11.71 3.01 19.83
CA PHE A 78 -12.50 3.61 20.91
C PHE A 78 -12.20 2.99 22.29
N PHE A 79 -11.94 1.69 22.35
CA PHE A 79 -11.70 1.00 23.63
C PHE A 79 -10.24 1.07 24.08
N ASP A 80 -9.29 0.78 23.19
CA ASP A 80 -7.85 0.84 23.47
C ASP A 80 -7.05 0.81 22.15
N PRO A 81 -6.56 1.96 21.64
CA PRO A 81 -5.82 2.02 20.38
C PRO A 81 -4.50 1.24 20.44
N THR A 82 -3.98 0.90 21.62
CA THR A 82 -2.75 0.11 21.75
C THR A 82 -2.92 -1.35 21.33
N LEU A 83 -4.17 -1.81 21.16
CA LEU A 83 -4.51 -3.12 20.58
C LEU A 83 -4.32 -3.14 19.05
N ILE A 84 -4.34 -1.98 18.40
CA ILE A 84 -4.12 -1.82 16.96
C ILE A 84 -2.62 -1.71 16.67
N ALA A 85 -1.95 -0.80 17.37
CA ALA A 85 -0.54 -0.51 17.14
C ALA A 85 0.09 0.13 18.37
N THR A 86 1.41 0.17 18.41
CA THR A 86 2.17 0.97 19.39
C THR A 86 3.26 1.73 18.65
N PHE A 87 3.69 2.88 19.20
CA PHE A 87 4.86 3.55 18.62
C PHE A 87 6.08 2.64 18.64
N ALA A 88 6.83 2.64 17.54
CA ALA A 88 8.07 1.90 17.45
C ALA A 88 9.03 2.38 18.55
N ILE A 89 9.84 1.48 19.11
CA ILE A 89 10.73 1.78 20.25
C ILE A 89 11.68 2.92 19.89
N GLU A 90 12.22 2.89 18.67
CA GLU A 90 13.12 3.90 18.10
C GLU A 90 12.42 5.25 17.87
N SER A 91 11.08 5.25 17.84
CA SER A 91 10.23 6.42 17.62
C SER A 91 9.47 6.88 18.86
N ALA A 92 9.65 6.24 20.02
CA ALA A 92 8.82 6.46 21.21
C ALA A 92 8.86 7.90 21.75
N ILE A 93 9.89 8.67 21.42
CA ILE A 93 10.04 10.07 21.88
C ILE A 93 9.31 11.04 20.93
N VAL A 94 9.24 10.73 19.63
CA VAL A 94 8.82 11.67 18.58
C VAL A 94 7.57 11.18 17.82
N HIS A 95 7.10 9.96 18.08
CA HIS A 95 5.87 9.38 17.55
C HIS A 95 5.77 9.44 16.00
N ILE A 96 6.88 9.17 15.32
CA ILE A 96 6.98 9.23 13.85
C ILE A 96 6.54 7.91 13.21
N ASP A 97 6.72 6.78 13.90
CA ASP A 97 6.40 5.46 13.35
C ASP A 97 5.73 4.53 14.36
N ILE A 98 4.95 3.57 13.84
CA ILE A 98 4.22 2.60 14.65
C ILE A 98 4.48 1.17 14.19
N GLU A 99 4.34 0.24 15.13
CA GLU A 99 4.31 -1.19 14.88
C GLU A 99 2.86 -1.68 14.97
N TYR A 100 2.34 -2.21 13.86
CA TYR A 100 1.00 -2.79 13.81
C TYR A 100 0.94 -4.13 14.54
N LYS A 101 -0.17 -4.39 15.22
CA LYS A 101 -0.42 -5.64 15.94
C LYS A 101 -1.47 -6.51 15.26
N THR A 102 -1.31 -7.82 15.49
CA THR A 102 -2.24 -8.94 15.23
C THR A 102 -3.27 -8.70 14.11
N PHE A 103 -4.44 -8.12 14.44
CA PHE A 103 -5.57 -8.04 13.52
C PHE A 103 -5.32 -7.11 12.33
N ILE A 104 -4.77 -5.92 12.58
CA ILE A 104 -4.48 -4.96 11.51
C ILE A 104 -3.39 -5.50 10.61
N LEU A 105 -2.33 -6.07 11.20
CA LEU A 105 -1.26 -6.71 10.44
C LEU A 105 -1.81 -7.82 9.51
N GLY A 106 -2.69 -8.69 10.03
CA GLY A 106 -3.33 -9.73 9.24
C GLY A 106 -4.16 -9.18 8.06
N TYR A 107 -4.89 -8.09 8.29
CA TYR A 107 -5.63 -7.41 7.23
C TYR A 107 -4.71 -6.76 6.19
N LEU A 108 -3.66 -6.06 6.61
CA LEU A 108 -2.67 -5.47 5.71
C LEU A 108 -2.01 -6.53 4.82
N LEU A 109 -1.59 -7.66 5.40
CA LEU A 109 -1.03 -8.79 4.63
C LEU A 109 -2.03 -9.38 3.62
N PHE A 110 -3.31 -9.44 3.98
CA PHE A 110 -4.36 -9.87 3.06
C PHE A 110 -4.52 -8.90 1.88
N ILE A 111 -4.50 -7.59 2.14
CA ILE A 111 -4.56 -6.56 1.11
C ILE A 111 -3.32 -6.62 0.21
N ASP A 112 -2.13 -6.71 0.79
CA ASP A 112 -0.86 -6.78 0.05
C ASP A 112 -0.81 -8.01 -0.85
N THR A 113 -1.25 -9.16 -0.33
CA THR A 113 -1.35 -10.40 -1.12
C THR A 113 -2.35 -10.25 -2.26
N THR A 114 -3.52 -9.65 -2.00
CA THR A 114 -4.53 -9.39 -3.03
C THR A 114 -3.96 -8.50 -4.14
N MET A 115 -3.32 -7.40 -3.76
CA MET A 115 -2.69 -6.44 -4.67
C MET A 115 -1.58 -7.11 -5.49
N LEU A 116 -0.72 -7.92 -4.87
CA LEU A 116 0.33 -8.65 -5.56
C LEU A 116 -0.24 -9.62 -6.59
N VAL A 117 -1.19 -10.47 -6.20
CA VAL A 117 -1.77 -11.49 -7.09
C VAL A 117 -2.48 -10.83 -8.27
N THR A 118 -3.36 -9.87 -8.00
CA THR A 118 -4.10 -9.16 -9.06
C THR A 118 -3.19 -8.29 -9.92
N GLY A 119 -2.16 -7.69 -9.32
CA GLY A 119 -1.12 -6.93 -10.02
C GLY A 119 -0.28 -7.79 -10.97
N ILE A 120 0.18 -8.97 -10.53
CA ILE A 120 0.90 -9.92 -11.39
C ILE A 120 0.00 -10.36 -12.56
N LEU A 121 -1.27 -10.67 -12.30
CA LEU A 121 -2.21 -11.05 -13.36
C LEU A 121 -2.42 -9.90 -14.36
N PHE A 122 -2.58 -8.67 -13.87
CA PHE A 122 -2.73 -7.48 -14.70
C PHE A 122 -1.50 -7.24 -15.58
N SER A 123 -0.30 -7.35 -15.00
CA SER A 123 0.96 -7.23 -15.72
C SER A 123 1.14 -8.34 -16.76
N LYS A 124 0.76 -9.58 -16.42
CA LYS A 124 0.81 -10.72 -17.33
C LYS A 124 -0.07 -10.52 -18.57
N GLU A 125 -1.30 -10.02 -18.41
CA GLU A 125 -2.16 -9.72 -19.56
C GLU A 125 -1.61 -8.53 -20.38
N SER A 126 -1.04 -7.52 -19.72
CA SER A 126 -0.38 -6.40 -20.41
C SER A 126 0.82 -6.87 -21.25
N LEU A 127 1.58 -7.86 -20.77
CA LEU A 127 2.73 -8.43 -21.49
C LEU A 127 2.34 -9.24 -22.74
N LYS A 128 1.09 -9.72 -22.81
CA LYS A 128 0.58 -10.45 -23.98
C LYS A 128 0.07 -9.53 -25.08
N SER A 129 -0.21 -8.26 -24.79
CA SER A 129 -0.70 -7.28 -25.78
C SER A 129 0.24 -7.16 -26.98
N GLU A 130 -0.29 -7.03 -28.20
CA GLU A 130 0.51 -6.81 -29.41
C GLU A 130 1.24 -5.46 -29.38
N SER A 131 0.66 -4.45 -28.74
CA SER A 131 1.28 -3.14 -28.58
C SER A 131 2.53 -3.22 -27.71
N ARG A 132 3.69 -2.89 -28.30
CA ARG A 132 4.99 -2.80 -27.60
C ARG A 132 4.94 -1.83 -26.41
N GLU A 133 4.13 -0.78 -26.50
CA GLU A 133 3.93 0.16 -25.41
C GLU A 133 3.30 -0.49 -24.18
N ILE A 134 2.23 -1.26 -24.40
CA ILE A 134 1.52 -1.95 -23.32
C ILE A 134 2.41 -3.04 -22.71
N LYS A 135 3.24 -3.72 -23.52
CA LYS A 135 4.23 -4.68 -23.00
C LYS A 135 5.24 -4.03 -22.06
N VAL A 136 5.79 -2.87 -22.44
CA VAL A 136 6.75 -2.15 -21.59
C VAL A 136 6.09 -1.69 -20.28
N LYS A 137 4.86 -1.16 -20.36
CA LYS A 137 4.05 -0.84 -19.19
C LYS A 137 3.86 -2.05 -18.27
N GLY A 138 3.53 -3.22 -18.83
CA GLY A 138 3.38 -4.47 -18.11
C GLY A 138 4.64 -4.90 -17.35
N TRP A 139 5.83 -4.73 -17.93
CA TRP A 139 7.09 -4.99 -17.23
C TRP A 139 7.31 -4.06 -16.04
N PHE A 140 7.11 -2.76 -16.22
CA PHE A 140 7.23 -1.79 -15.13
C PHE A 140 6.27 -2.11 -13.98
N LEU A 141 5.01 -2.42 -14.29
CA LEU A 141 4.02 -2.79 -13.29
C LEU A 141 4.38 -4.08 -12.56
N LEU A 142 4.88 -5.10 -13.26
CA LEU A 142 5.32 -6.36 -12.63
C LEU A 142 6.39 -6.09 -11.58
N PHE A 143 7.44 -5.35 -11.95
CA PHE A 143 8.49 -5.00 -10.99
C PHE A 143 7.96 -4.09 -9.87
N ALA A 144 7.07 -3.14 -10.18
CA ALA A 144 6.45 -2.28 -9.17
C ALA A 144 5.75 -3.09 -8.08
N PHE A 145 4.88 -4.04 -8.46
CA PHE A 145 4.19 -4.90 -7.50
C PHE A 145 5.14 -5.77 -6.67
N LEU A 146 6.20 -6.30 -7.29
CA LEU A 146 7.21 -7.09 -6.58
C LEU A 146 7.99 -6.25 -5.57
N PHE A 147 8.50 -5.07 -5.97
CA PHE A 147 9.22 -4.17 -5.07
C PHE A 147 8.32 -3.67 -3.93
N TRP A 148 7.07 -3.33 -4.25
CA TRP A 148 6.11 -2.88 -3.25
C TRP A 148 5.80 -3.98 -2.22
N CYS A 149 5.51 -5.20 -2.67
CA CYS A 149 5.22 -6.31 -1.76
C CYS A 149 6.43 -6.73 -0.93
N ILE A 150 7.63 -6.83 -1.53
CA ILE A 150 8.84 -7.17 -0.77
C ILE A 150 9.17 -6.05 0.21
N GLY A 151 9.04 -4.79 -0.20
CA GLY A 151 9.22 -3.63 0.68
C GLY A 151 8.24 -3.66 1.84
N GLY A 152 6.94 -3.82 1.59
CA GLY A 152 5.91 -3.89 2.65
C GLY A 152 6.10 -5.09 3.59
N LEU A 153 6.52 -6.25 3.07
CA LEU A 153 6.84 -7.42 3.89
C LEU A 153 8.06 -7.18 4.78
N ILE A 154 9.13 -6.57 4.26
CA ILE A 154 10.30 -6.22 5.08
C ILE A 154 9.87 -5.20 6.15
N ASP A 155 9.09 -4.19 5.77
CA ASP A 155 8.59 -3.14 6.67
C ASP A 155 7.77 -3.70 7.84
N SER A 156 6.94 -4.70 7.55
CA SER A 156 5.96 -5.23 8.51
C SER A 156 6.47 -6.43 9.29
N ALA A 157 7.38 -7.23 8.72
CA ALA A 157 7.82 -8.50 9.31
C ALA A 157 9.21 -8.44 9.95
N ILE A 158 10.02 -7.43 9.62
CA ILE A 158 11.39 -7.29 10.13
C ILE A 158 11.47 -6.01 10.96
N PRO A 159 11.99 -6.06 12.21
CA PRO A 159 12.20 -4.85 13.01
C PRO A 159 12.98 -3.79 12.23
N LEU A 160 12.42 -2.58 12.21
CA LEU A 160 12.97 -1.45 11.48
C LEU A 160 14.10 -0.82 12.31
N ASN A 161 15.32 -0.99 11.83
CA ASN A 161 16.51 -0.35 12.42
C ASN A 161 17.14 0.62 11.42
N ILE A 162 18.24 1.25 11.82
CA ILE A 162 18.96 2.23 11.00
C ILE A 162 19.40 1.71 9.62
N ILE A 163 19.46 0.39 9.42
CA ILE A 163 19.81 -0.26 8.14
C ILE A 163 18.55 -0.70 7.38
N THR A 164 17.65 -1.46 8.01
CA THR A 164 16.47 -2.03 7.34
C THR A 164 15.46 -0.95 6.93
N LEU A 165 15.35 0.14 7.70
CA LEU A 165 14.44 1.25 7.38
C LEU A 165 14.81 1.95 6.06
N PRO A 166 16.06 2.46 5.85
CA PRO A 166 16.42 3.06 4.56
C PRO A 166 16.25 2.11 3.37
N ILE A 167 16.63 0.83 3.52
CA ILE A 167 16.50 -0.16 2.43
C ILE A 167 15.03 -0.30 2.04
N THR A 168 14.16 -0.49 3.02
CA THR A 168 12.72 -0.63 2.82
C THR A 168 12.13 0.59 2.13
N ARG A 169 12.48 1.79 2.61
CA ARG A 169 12.02 3.06 2.01
C ARG A 169 12.50 3.22 0.56
N ILE A 170 13.75 2.89 0.25
CA ILE A 170 14.27 2.91 -1.13
C ILE A 170 13.48 1.95 -2.02
N MET A 171 13.21 0.72 -1.57
CA MET A 171 12.42 -0.24 -2.33
C MET A 171 11.00 0.27 -2.63
N LEU A 172 10.36 0.87 -1.64
CA LEU A 172 9.00 1.41 -1.78
C LEU A 172 8.98 2.64 -2.71
N VAL A 173 9.95 3.55 -2.59
CA VAL A 173 10.08 4.69 -3.52
C VAL A 173 10.32 4.21 -4.95
N LEU A 174 11.21 3.23 -5.13
CA LEU A 174 11.43 2.61 -6.44
C LEU A 174 10.14 1.99 -6.99
N SER A 175 9.35 1.31 -6.15
CA SER A 175 8.06 0.76 -6.56
C SER A 175 7.09 1.86 -7.05
N GLY A 176 7.04 3.01 -6.37
CA GLY A 176 6.22 4.15 -6.77
C GLY A 176 6.64 4.73 -8.13
N ILE A 177 7.95 4.87 -8.37
CA ILE A 177 8.49 5.32 -9.67
C ILE A 177 8.11 4.32 -10.77
N LEU A 178 8.24 3.01 -10.51
CA LEU A 178 7.88 1.96 -11.45
C LEU A 178 6.37 1.93 -11.72
N PHE A 179 5.51 2.17 -10.72
CA PHE A 179 4.07 2.32 -10.92
C PHE A 179 3.75 3.50 -11.82
N TYR A 180 4.40 4.65 -11.61
CA TYR A 180 4.23 5.83 -12.47
C TYR A 180 4.60 5.51 -13.92
N PHE A 181 5.74 4.85 -14.17
CA PHE A 181 6.12 4.42 -15.52
C PHE A 181 5.20 3.35 -16.10
N GLY A 182 4.70 2.45 -15.26
CA GLY A 182 3.80 1.37 -15.65
C GLY A 182 2.42 1.87 -16.07
N PHE A 183 1.84 2.84 -15.37
CA PHE A 183 0.52 3.37 -15.73
C PHE A 183 0.59 4.44 -16.83
N ILE A 184 1.48 5.43 -16.68
CA ILE A 184 1.51 6.60 -17.56
C ILE A 184 2.46 6.39 -18.73
N LEU A 185 3.66 5.84 -18.47
CA LEU A 185 4.79 5.76 -19.40
C LEU A 185 5.13 7.11 -20.04
N PRO A 186 5.91 7.98 -19.36
CA PRO A 186 6.18 9.33 -19.84
C PRO A 186 6.91 9.32 -21.20
N PRO A 187 6.71 10.33 -22.06
CA PRO A 187 7.25 10.35 -23.43
C PRO A 187 8.77 10.20 -23.53
N GLY A 188 9.51 10.70 -22.53
CA GLY A 188 10.97 10.54 -22.46
C GLY A 188 11.38 9.07 -22.34
N ILE A 189 10.77 8.34 -21.41
CA ILE A 189 11.03 6.91 -21.20
C ILE A 189 10.52 6.08 -22.38
N LYS A 190 9.34 6.44 -22.92
CA LYS A 190 8.78 5.80 -24.12
C LYS A 190 9.76 5.84 -25.28
N ARG A 191 10.31 7.02 -25.62
CA ARG A 191 11.28 7.19 -26.71
C ARG A 191 12.61 6.47 -26.45
N LEU A 192 13.02 6.32 -25.20
CA LEU A 192 14.25 5.62 -24.83
C LEU A 192 14.15 4.10 -25.08
N ILE A 193 13.01 3.50 -24.74
CA ILE A 193 12.80 2.04 -24.76
C ILE A 193 12.19 1.58 -26.09
N ILE A 194 11.27 2.37 -26.62
CA ILE A 194 10.51 2.10 -27.84
C ILE A 194 11.03 3.08 -28.89
N LYS A 195 12.14 2.69 -29.52
CA LYS A 195 12.55 3.25 -30.81
C LYS A 195 11.58 2.79 -31.89
#